data_AF-A0A2H0MMX3-F1
#
_entry.id   AF-A0A2H0MMX3-F1
#
_cell.length_a   1.000
_cell.length_b   1.000
_cell.length_c   1.000
_cell.angle_alpha   90.00
_cell.angle_beta   90.00
_cell.angle_gamma   90.00
#
_symmetry.space_group_name_H-M   'P 1'
#
loop_
_entity.id
_entity.type
_entity.pdbx_description
1 polymer ?
#
loop_
_entity_poly.entity_id
_entity_poly.type
_entity_poly.pdbx_seq_one_letter_code
_entity_poly.pdbx_strand_id
1 'polypeptide(L)'
;MFLQKPDKGALDSLIMLAIGVVLIVTLVPFQVVDTLLVGGLFLIIAHMFLREKVILLFLFVRPMIDFLRDLQVVSLGTYTLNLNAAFSILFFLWAIYMITRNRKILENVPEKHPFLILIGLIIVSFLYSVSPASTLESTLRFVNLCFFFFLGYGFVSARRIKLSEVTGAILASAVIPVLFGLGQLFFGEGLDTLGARGRIFGTLGHPNVFAFFLLSLLIIHSHVSGIRSVGPWRKNKYKHYRDLIYVILILLLVLTYTRVTIVGLLLYLVILGVYRYRNLLYTVLVSIATFYLIFFPVNDALRSITGISLDDIPIIARITERNEDADSISWRLSVAEEALTLIRVRPLLGYGYGSFETVWKTNRSELHEWDDSAEAHNEYL
;
A
#
# COMPACT_ATOMS: atom_id res chain seq x y z
N MET A 1 -37.58 7.10 22.60
CA MET A 1 -36.41 7.33 21.73
C MET A 1 -35.20 7.51 22.61
N PHE A 2 -34.62 6.39 23.07
CA PHE A 2 -33.50 6.41 24.02
C PHE A 2 -32.22 6.78 23.27
N LEU A 3 -31.65 7.94 23.60
CA LEU A 3 -30.27 8.27 23.29
C LEU A 3 -29.38 7.29 24.05
N GLN A 4 -28.87 6.29 23.34
CA GLN A 4 -27.85 5.38 23.83
C GLN A 4 -26.62 6.24 24.16
N LYS A 5 -26.27 6.33 25.45
CA LYS A 5 -25.07 7.05 25.91
C LYS A 5 -23.87 6.54 25.08
N PRO A 6 -23.06 7.43 24.51
CA PRO A 6 -21.84 7.00 23.83
C PRO A 6 -21.00 6.19 24.82
N ASP A 7 -20.57 5.01 24.37
CA ASP A 7 -19.76 4.08 25.14
C ASP A 7 -18.49 4.81 25.57
N LYS A 8 -18.34 5.09 26.87
CA LYS A 8 -17.28 5.96 27.41
C LYS A 8 -15.89 5.54 26.92
N GLY A 9 -15.69 4.24 26.69
CA GLY A 9 -14.43 3.72 26.17
C GLY A 9 -14.03 4.26 24.79
N ALA A 10 -14.96 4.65 23.92
CA ALA A 10 -14.62 5.14 22.58
C ALA A 10 -14.05 6.57 22.59
N LEU A 11 -14.56 7.43 23.48
CA LEU A 11 -14.07 8.80 23.65
C LEU A 11 -12.70 8.80 24.32
N ASP A 12 -12.51 7.96 25.33
CA ASP A 12 -11.22 7.80 26.02
C ASP A 12 -10.15 7.23 25.06
N SER A 13 -10.55 6.32 24.16
CA SER A 13 -9.67 5.79 23.11
C SER A 13 -9.21 6.87 22.12
N LEU A 14 -10.12 7.76 21.71
CA LEU A 14 -9.83 8.86 20.77
C LEU A 14 -8.97 9.96 21.40
N ILE A 15 -9.21 10.29 22.67
CA ILE A 15 -8.42 11.26 23.43
C ILE A 15 -6.99 10.73 23.63
N MET A 16 -6.82 9.44 23.95
CA MET A 16 -5.50 8.84 24.09
C MET A 16 -4.75 8.73 22.75
N LEU A 17 -5.47 8.49 21.65
CA LEU A 17 -4.89 8.48 20.30
C LEU A 17 -4.40 9.88 19.91
N ALA A 18 -5.18 10.92 20.21
CA ALA A 18 -4.80 12.31 19.99
C ALA A 18 -3.59 12.71 20.85
N ILE A 19 -3.54 12.30 22.13
CA ILE A 19 -2.41 12.57 23.02
C ILE A 19 -1.14 11.85 22.53
N GLY A 20 -1.27 10.61 22.06
CA GLY A 20 -0.15 9.85 21.48
C GLY A 20 0.41 10.52 20.22
N VAL A 21 -0.46 10.98 19.32
CA VAL A 21 -0.06 11.69 18.10
C VAL A 21 0.62 13.03 18.43
N VAL A 22 0.06 13.81 19.36
CA VAL A 22 0.65 15.09 19.78
C VAL A 22 2.02 14.88 20.43
N LEU A 23 2.18 13.89 21.30
CA LEU A 23 3.47 13.59 21.95
C LEU A 23 4.55 13.13 20.97
N ILE A 24 4.20 12.28 20.00
CA ILE A 24 5.11 11.83 18.95
C ILE A 24 5.60 13.02 18.11
N VAL A 25 4.71 13.98 17.82
CA VAL A 25 5.05 15.18 17.05
C VAL A 25 5.90 16.16 17.87
N THR A 26 5.72 16.24 19.19
CA THR A 26 6.43 17.22 20.03
C THR A 26 7.80 16.77 20.57
N LEU A 27 8.17 15.49 20.50
CA LEU A 27 9.33 14.95 21.22
C LEU A 27 10.57 14.58 20.38
N VAL A 28 10.65 14.99 19.11
CA VAL A 28 11.88 14.77 18.31
C VAL A 28 12.74 16.04 18.44
N PRO A 29 13.90 16.01 19.14
CA PRO A 29 15.00 15.06 18.88
C PRO A 29 15.62 14.41 20.13
N PHE A 30 15.57 13.09 20.26
CA PHE A 30 16.29 12.32 21.28
C PHE A 30 16.90 11.03 20.68
N GLN A 31 17.89 10.45 21.37
CA GLN A 31 18.70 9.33 20.90
C GLN A 31 17.86 8.03 20.72
N VAL A 32 18.44 7.03 20.05
CA VAL A 32 17.87 5.70 19.72
C VAL A 32 17.05 5.08 20.83
N VAL A 33 17.67 5.04 22.01
CA VAL A 33 17.14 4.34 23.18
C VAL A 33 15.87 5.04 23.64
N ASP A 34 15.82 6.36 23.59
CA ASP A 34 14.68 7.16 24.02
C ASP A 34 13.47 6.94 23.10
N THR A 35 13.66 6.89 21.78
CA THR A 35 12.54 6.69 20.85
C THR A 35 11.93 5.30 20.98
N LEU A 36 12.75 4.25 21.10
CA LEU A 36 12.24 2.89 21.31
C LEU A 36 11.62 2.71 22.70
N LEU A 37 12.18 3.35 23.74
CA LEU A 37 11.61 3.31 25.08
C LEU A 37 10.27 4.06 25.14
N VAL A 38 10.18 5.26 24.56
CA VAL A 38 8.93 6.03 24.51
C VAL A 38 7.88 5.30 23.66
N GLY A 39 8.27 4.77 22.50
CA GLY A 39 7.40 3.96 21.65
C GLY A 39 6.93 2.68 22.36
N GLY A 40 7.82 2.01 23.08
CA GLY A 40 7.52 0.84 23.91
C GLY A 40 6.57 1.15 25.06
N LEU A 41 6.81 2.26 25.79
CA LEU A 41 5.92 2.74 26.86
C LEU A 41 4.54 3.05 26.31
N PHE A 42 4.47 3.76 25.17
CA PHE A 42 3.21 4.06 24.51
C PHE A 42 2.48 2.80 24.06
N LEU A 43 3.21 1.80 23.54
CA LEU A 43 2.66 0.52 23.16
C LEU A 43 2.11 -0.26 24.37
N ILE A 44 2.79 -0.22 25.51
CA ILE A 44 2.31 -0.81 26.77
C ILE A 44 1.02 -0.12 27.21
N ILE A 45 1.01 1.21 27.26
CA ILE A 45 -0.17 2.01 27.58
C ILE A 45 -1.32 1.67 26.62
N ALA A 46 -1.07 1.71 25.32
CA ALA A 46 -2.05 1.37 24.29
C ALA A 46 -2.58 -0.05 24.48
N HIS A 47 -1.73 -1.02 24.82
CA HIS A 47 -2.16 -2.39 25.11
C HIS A 47 -3.01 -2.49 26.38
N MET A 48 -2.71 -1.73 27.43
CA MET A 48 -3.53 -1.70 28.66
C MET A 48 -4.96 -1.24 28.37
N PHE A 49 -5.13 -0.20 27.54
CA PHE A 49 -6.44 0.37 27.23
C PHE A 49 -7.17 -0.34 26.09
N LEU A 50 -6.49 -0.61 24.98
CA LEU A 50 -7.08 -1.12 23.73
C LEU A 50 -6.97 -2.65 23.61
N ARG A 51 -6.11 -3.31 24.39
CA ARG A 51 -5.88 -4.77 24.37
C ARG A 51 -5.58 -5.29 22.95
N GLU A 52 -6.45 -6.14 22.38
CA GLU A 52 -6.33 -6.65 21.01
C GLU A 52 -6.54 -5.57 19.95
N LYS A 53 -7.28 -4.50 20.26
CA LYS A 53 -7.57 -3.41 19.31
C LYS A 53 -6.35 -2.55 18.98
N VAL A 54 -5.21 -2.76 19.64
CA VAL A 54 -3.92 -2.15 19.26
C VAL A 54 -3.56 -2.46 17.80
N ILE A 55 -3.98 -3.61 17.24
CA ILE A 55 -3.77 -3.88 15.80
C ILE A 55 -4.43 -2.83 14.89
N LEU A 56 -5.57 -2.27 15.31
CA LEU A 56 -6.28 -1.23 14.56
C LEU A 56 -5.48 0.07 14.55
N LEU A 57 -4.79 0.38 15.65
CA LEU A 57 -3.86 1.51 15.71
C LEU A 57 -2.70 1.30 14.74
N PHE A 58 -2.12 0.10 14.69
CA PHE A 58 -1.06 -0.22 13.74
C PHE A 58 -1.52 -0.08 12.29
N LEU A 59 -2.73 -0.57 11.96
CA LEU A 59 -3.33 -0.40 10.63
C LEU A 59 -3.62 1.07 10.30
N PHE A 60 -4.04 1.86 11.30
CA PHE A 60 -4.32 3.28 11.15
C PHE A 60 -3.06 4.09 10.86
N VAL A 61 -2.03 3.90 11.69
CA VAL A 61 -0.81 4.70 11.68
C VAL A 61 0.11 4.32 10.51
N ARG A 62 0.10 3.07 10.06
CA ARG A 62 1.08 2.58 9.08
C ARG A 62 1.18 3.43 7.80
N PRO A 63 0.10 3.69 7.04
CA PRO A 63 0.18 4.50 5.82
C PRO A 63 0.57 5.97 6.11
N MET A 64 0.35 6.44 7.34
CA MET A 64 0.68 7.79 7.76
C MET A 64 2.18 7.96 8.05
N ILE A 65 2.89 6.91 8.44
CA ILE A 65 4.33 7.01 8.78
C ILE A 65 5.22 6.89 7.54
N ASP A 66 4.73 6.36 6.42
CA ASP A 66 5.58 6.12 5.26
C ASP A 66 6.22 7.40 4.67
N PHE A 67 5.62 8.59 4.85
CA PHE A 67 6.26 9.85 4.42
C PHE A 67 7.45 10.24 5.31
N LEU A 68 7.53 9.67 6.52
CA LEU A 68 8.63 9.85 7.47
C LEU A 68 9.67 8.72 7.33
N ARG A 69 9.63 7.92 6.26
CA ARG A 69 10.61 6.84 6.04
C ARG A 69 12.05 7.34 5.96
N ASP A 70 12.24 8.56 5.47
CA ASP A 70 13.57 9.17 5.31
C ASP A 70 14.03 9.89 6.59
N LEU A 71 13.13 10.05 7.58
CA LEU A 71 13.49 10.57 8.88
C LEU A 71 14.32 9.50 9.62
N GLN A 72 15.63 9.66 9.54
CA GLN A 72 16.57 8.91 10.35
C GLN A 72 16.36 9.29 11.80
N VAL A 73 15.78 8.38 12.58
CA VAL A 73 15.65 8.56 14.03
C VAL A 73 17.01 8.36 14.70
N VAL A 74 17.84 7.52 14.08
CA VAL A 74 19.03 6.94 14.67
C VAL A 74 20.08 6.70 13.61
N SER A 75 21.33 7.08 13.90
CA SER A 75 22.51 6.65 13.18
C SER A 75 23.52 6.04 14.17
N LEU A 76 23.78 4.74 14.07
CA LEU A 76 24.80 4.03 14.84
C LEU A 76 25.91 3.56 13.91
N GLY A 77 26.93 4.40 13.72
CA GLY A 77 27.96 4.18 12.71
C GLY A 77 27.37 4.25 11.30
N THR A 78 27.53 3.17 10.52
CA THR A 78 26.98 3.06 9.16
C THR A 78 25.52 2.60 9.11
N TYR A 79 24.94 2.19 10.24
CA TYR A 79 23.57 1.72 10.29
C TYR A 79 22.64 2.85 10.69
N THR A 80 21.61 3.10 9.87
CA THR A 80 20.56 4.05 10.18
C THR A 80 19.26 3.31 10.46
N LEU A 81 18.56 3.70 11.52
CA LEU A 81 17.24 3.17 11.85
C LEU A 81 16.24 4.30 11.67
N ASN A 82 15.39 4.15 10.65
CA ASN A 82 14.33 5.09 10.36
C ASN A 82 13.07 4.80 11.20
N LEU A 83 12.15 5.77 11.22
CA LEU A 83 10.91 5.65 11.99
C LEU A 83 10.06 4.44 11.57
N ASN A 84 10.11 4.08 10.29
CA ASN A 84 9.41 2.95 9.72
C ASN A 84 9.91 1.60 10.29
N ALA A 85 11.23 1.44 10.39
CA ALA A 85 11.89 0.30 11.00
C ALA A 85 11.59 0.22 12.51
N ALA A 86 11.66 1.35 13.22
CA ALA A 86 11.30 1.41 14.65
C ALA A 86 9.86 0.91 14.88
N PHE A 87 8.90 1.42 14.11
CA PHE A 87 7.50 1.01 14.18
C PHE A 87 7.30 -0.47 13.84
N SER A 88 8.03 -0.97 12.84
CA SER A 88 8.01 -2.37 12.43
C SER A 88 8.55 -3.30 13.52
N ILE A 89 9.61 -2.91 14.23
CA ILE A 89 10.16 -3.66 15.37
C ILE A 89 9.17 -3.66 16.55
N LEU A 90 8.58 -2.52 16.88
CA LEU A 90 7.57 -2.43 17.95
C LEU A 90 6.35 -3.31 17.65
N PHE A 91 5.86 -3.28 16.41
CA PHE A 91 4.78 -4.16 15.98
C PHE A 91 5.16 -5.64 16.07
N PHE A 92 6.36 -6.00 15.61
CA PHE A 92 6.88 -7.35 15.65
C PHE A 92 6.92 -7.92 17.08
N LEU A 93 7.50 -7.16 18.03
CA LEU A 93 7.58 -7.56 19.44
C LEU A 93 6.18 -7.70 20.06
N TRP A 94 5.29 -6.73 19.81
CA TRP A 94 3.90 -6.80 20.26
C TRP A 94 3.16 -8.02 19.68
N ALA A 95 3.36 -8.30 18.40
CA ALA A 95 2.72 -9.42 17.72
C ALA A 95 3.19 -10.76 18.27
N ILE A 96 4.49 -10.96 18.54
CA ILE A 96 5.01 -12.16 19.21
C ILE A 96 4.34 -12.35 20.57
N TYR A 97 4.28 -11.29 21.38
CA TYR A 97 3.59 -11.31 22.67
C TYR A 97 2.11 -11.73 22.52
N MET A 98 1.40 -11.16 21.54
CA MET A 98 -0.01 -11.50 21.31
C MET A 98 -0.22 -12.92 20.79
N ILE A 99 0.66 -13.40 19.90
CA ILE A 99 0.62 -14.76 19.35
C ILE A 99 0.85 -15.79 20.46
N THR A 100 1.87 -15.56 21.30
CA THR A 100 2.18 -16.45 22.42
C THR A 100 1.07 -16.48 23.46
N ARG A 101 0.43 -15.34 23.74
CA ARG A 101 -0.71 -15.26 24.67
C ARG A 101 -2.01 -15.87 24.11
N ASN A 102 -2.21 -15.82 22.79
CA ASN A 102 -3.47 -16.21 22.14
C ASN A 102 -3.34 -17.41 21.19
N ARG A 103 -2.42 -18.35 21.48
CA ARG A 103 -2.14 -19.53 20.62
C ARG A 103 -3.39 -20.28 20.14
N LYS A 104 -4.37 -20.50 21.03
CA LYS A 104 -5.63 -21.20 20.71
C LYS A 104 -6.46 -20.52 19.62
N ILE A 105 -6.40 -19.19 19.52
CA ILE A 105 -7.14 -18.45 18.48
C ILE A 105 -6.49 -18.67 17.12
N LEU A 106 -5.16 -18.83 17.09
CA LEU A 106 -4.37 -18.94 15.87
C LEU A 106 -4.39 -20.35 15.27
N GLU A 107 -4.84 -21.35 16.04
CA GLU A 107 -4.99 -22.71 15.54
C GLU A 107 -5.96 -22.80 14.36
N ASN A 108 -6.96 -21.90 14.32
CA ASN A 108 -8.02 -21.87 13.32
C ASN A 108 -7.77 -20.90 12.15
N VAL A 109 -6.57 -20.31 12.05
CA VAL A 109 -6.23 -19.42 10.94
C VAL A 109 -6.07 -20.27 9.66
N PRO A 110 -6.78 -19.95 8.56
CA PRO A 110 -6.66 -20.67 7.31
C PRO A 110 -5.27 -20.48 6.72
N GLU A 111 -4.77 -21.50 6.02
CA GLU A 111 -3.48 -21.47 5.32
C GLU A 111 -2.26 -21.13 6.20
N LYS A 112 -2.34 -21.31 7.53
CA LYS A 112 -1.21 -21.01 8.43
C LYS A 112 0.06 -21.79 8.08
N HIS A 113 -0.07 -23.03 7.62
CA HIS A 113 1.06 -23.91 7.33
C HIS A 113 1.88 -23.41 6.11
N PRO A 114 1.27 -23.10 4.95
CA PRO A 114 1.98 -22.44 3.85
C PRO A 114 2.75 -21.20 4.28
N PHE A 115 2.13 -20.30 5.06
CA PHE A 115 2.81 -19.10 5.54
C PHE A 115 4.00 -19.42 6.48
N LEU A 116 3.85 -20.37 7.40
CA LEU A 116 4.94 -20.78 8.29
C LEU A 116 6.10 -21.45 7.55
N ILE A 117 5.80 -22.27 6.53
CA ILE A 117 6.81 -22.87 5.65
C ILE A 117 7.56 -21.77 4.91
N LEU A 118 6.84 -20.81 4.33
CA LEU A 118 7.44 -19.69 3.61
C LEU A 118 8.30 -18.81 4.52
N ILE A 119 7.84 -18.50 5.73
CA ILE A 119 8.67 -17.80 6.74
C ILE A 119 9.93 -18.62 7.06
N GLY A 120 9.81 -19.94 7.23
CA GLY A 120 10.96 -20.81 7.46
C GLY A 120 11.98 -20.77 6.32
N LEU A 121 11.52 -20.82 5.07
CA LEU A 121 12.37 -20.72 3.89
C LEU A 121 13.07 -19.36 3.80
N ILE A 122 12.35 -18.27 4.07
CA ILE A 122 12.91 -16.92 4.10
C ILE A 122 13.97 -16.78 5.21
N ILE A 123 13.73 -17.32 6.40
CA ILE A 123 14.73 -17.30 7.49
C ILE A 123 15.95 -18.14 7.11
N VAL A 124 15.77 -19.31 6.50
CA VAL A 124 16.90 -20.12 6.00
C VAL A 124 17.68 -19.38 4.92
N SER A 125 17.03 -18.51 4.13
CA SER A 125 17.70 -17.69 3.11
C SER A 125 18.76 -16.74 3.65
N PHE A 126 18.64 -16.36 4.93
CA PHE A 126 19.63 -15.56 5.62
C PHE A 126 21.02 -16.24 5.66
N LEU A 127 21.08 -17.57 5.71
CA LEU A 127 22.35 -18.33 5.83
C LEU A 127 23.23 -18.26 4.58
N TYR A 128 22.65 -17.98 3.42
CA TYR A 128 23.36 -17.91 2.14
C TYR A 128 23.20 -16.55 1.44
N SER A 129 22.63 -15.56 2.13
CA SER A 129 22.37 -14.24 1.58
C SER A 129 23.66 -13.48 1.26
N VAL A 130 23.70 -12.82 0.10
CA VAL A 130 24.79 -11.89 -0.27
C VAL A 130 24.74 -10.61 0.57
N SER A 131 23.55 -10.19 0.99
CA SER A 131 23.34 -9.02 1.86
C SER A 131 22.46 -9.43 3.05
N PRO A 132 23.06 -9.95 4.14
CA PRO A 132 22.30 -10.37 5.31
C PRO A 132 21.44 -9.26 5.92
N ALA A 133 21.90 -8.01 5.86
CA ALA A 133 21.15 -6.85 6.37
C ALA A 133 19.85 -6.62 5.59
N SER A 134 19.92 -6.58 4.26
CA SER A 134 18.74 -6.43 3.39
C SER A 134 17.79 -7.62 3.56
N THR A 135 18.33 -8.84 3.67
CA THR A 135 17.52 -10.04 3.91
C THR A 135 16.81 -10.00 5.25
N LEU A 136 17.46 -9.56 6.32
CA LEU A 136 16.83 -9.40 7.63
C LEU A 136 15.69 -8.37 7.56
N GLU A 137 15.90 -7.24 6.90
CA GLU A 137 14.89 -6.20 6.73
C GLU A 137 13.66 -6.73 5.98
N SER A 138 13.86 -7.34 4.81
CA SER A 138 12.78 -7.92 4.02
C SER A 138 12.06 -9.04 4.77
N THR A 139 12.80 -9.88 5.50
CA THR A 139 12.23 -10.93 6.37
C THR A 139 11.31 -10.33 7.43
N LEU A 140 11.76 -9.27 8.11
CA LEU A 140 10.94 -8.60 9.13
C LEU A 140 9.68 -7.97 8.53
N ARG A 141 9.79 -7.33 7.35
CA ARG A 141 8.64 -6.78 6.62
C ARG A 141 7.63 -7.89 6.28
N PHE A 142 8.09 -9.03 5.76
CA PHE A 142 7.23 -10.16 5.42
C PHE A 142 6.59 -10.82 6.64
N VAL A 143 7.35 -11.04 7.71
CA VAL A 143 6.81 -11.62 8.96
C VAL A 143 5.77 -10.69 9.58
N ASN A 144 5.98 -9.38 9.55
CA ASN A 144 4.99 -8.40 10.00
C ASN A 144 3.70 -8.47 9.17
N LEU A 145 3.79 -8.64 7.85
CA LEU A 145 2.61 -8.86 7.01
C LEU A 145 1.84 -10.12 7.45
N CYS A 146 2.55 -11.22 7.68
CA CYS A 146 1.95 -12.46 8.20
C CYS A 146 1.31 -12.26 9.58
N PHE A 147 1.93 -11.50 10.48
CA PHE A 147 1.38 -11.16 11.79
C PHE A 147 0.09 -10.35 11.70
N PHE A 148 0.01 -9.37 10.79
CA PHE A 148 -1.23 -8.65 10.52
C PHE A 148 -2.35 -9.61 10.08
N PHE A 149 -2.05 -10.53 9.17
CA PHE A 149 -3.02 -11.52 8.71
C PHE A 149 -3.47 -12.46 9.84
N PHE A 150 -2.52 -13.09 10.55
CA PHE A 150 -2.81 -14.05 11.61
C PHE A 150 -3.59 -13.43 12.77
N LEU A 151 -3.14 -12.29 13.28
CA LEU A 151 -3.79 -11.60 14.39
C LEU A 151 -5.11 -10.96 13.94
N GLY A 152 -5.15 -10.34 12.76
CA GLY A 152 -6.35 -9.73 12.21
C GLY A 152 -7.47 -10.75 12.00
N TYR A 153 -7.17 -11.85 11.31
CA TYR A 153 -8.12 -12.94 11.10
C TYR A 153 -8.52 -13.60 12.43
N GLY A 154 -7.54 -13.90 13.29
CA GLY A 154 -7.77 -14.56 14.57
C GLY A 154 -8.70 -13.75 15.48
N PHE A 155 -8.44 -12.45 15.65
CA PHE A 155 -9.27 -11.60 16.51
C PHE A 155 -10.65 -11.31 15.95
N VAL A 156 -10.80 -11.20 14.62
CA VAL A 156 -12.12 -11.06 13.99
C VAL A 156 -12.93 -12.35 14.13
N SER A 157 -12.31 -13.51 13.88
CA SER A 157 -12.97 -14.82 13.99
C SER A 157 -13.39 -15.13 15.43
N ALA A 158 -12.56 -14.76 16.41
CA ALA A 158 -12.86 -14.86 17.84
C ALA A 158 -13.83 -13.77 18.35
N ARG A 159 -14.36 -12.91 17.48
CA ARG A 159 -15.28 -11.78 17.79
C ARG A 159 -14.72 -10.78 18.82
N ARG A 160 -13.40 -10.70 18.98
CA ARG A 160 -12.73 -9.70 19.84
C ARG A 160 -12.66 -8.33 19.17
N ILE A 161 -12.58 -8.34 17.84
CA ILE A 161 -12.62 -7.14 16.99
C ILE A 161 -13.75 -7.33 15.98
N LYS A 162 -14.57 -6.30 15.79
CA LYS A 162 -15.64 -6.33 14.78
C LYS A 162 -15.03 -6.04 13.41
N LEU A 163 -15.53 -6.71 12.36
CA LEU A 163 -15.13 -6.40 10.98
C LEU A 163 -15.32 -4.92 10.63
N SER A 164 -16.38 -4.28 11.16
CA SER A 164 -16.62 -2.85 10.97
C SER A 164 -15.53 -1.96 11.58
N GLU A 165 -14.89 -2.40 12.67
CA GLU A 165 -13.77 -1.66 13.29
C GLU A 165 -12.51 -1.77 12.43
N VAL A 166 -12.23 -2.97 11.88
CA VAL A 166 -11.12 -3.17 10.94
C VAL A 166 -11.32 -2.33 9.68
N THR A 167 -12.49 -2.41 9.07
CA THR A 167 -12.80 -1.59 7.88
C THR A 167 -12.77 -0.10 8.20
N GLY A 168 -13.26 0.31 9.38
CA GLY A 168 -13.17 1.68 9.85
C GLY A 168 -11.72 2.16 9.98
N ALA A 169 -10.83 1.34 10.55
CA ALA A 169 -9.41 1.65 10.68
C ALA A 169 -8.71 1.79 9.32
N ILE A 170 -9.02 0.91 8.36
CA ILE A 170 -8.47 0.98 6.99
C ILE A 170 -8.98 2.24 6.26
N LEU A 171 -10.27 2.56 6.35
CA LEU A 171 -10.81 3.77 5.73
C LEU A 171 -10.29 5.05 6.42
N ALA A 172 -10.07 5.00 7.74
CA ALA A 172 -9.50 6.12 8.49
C ALA A 172 -8.01 6.31 8.16
N SER A 173 -7.25 5.24 7.97
CA SER A 173 -5.82 5.30 7.63
C SER A 173 -5.59 5.95 6.27
N ALA A 174 -6.60 5.93 5.40
CA ALA A 174 -6.55 6.56 4.08
C ALA A 174 -6.64 8.08 4.11
N VAL A 175 -7.14 8.69 5.19
CA VAL A 175 -7.44 10.12 5.23
C VAL A 175 -6.19 10.95 4.95
N ILE A 176 -5.08 10.68 5.64
CA ILE A 176 -3.84 11.44 5.46
C ILE A 176 -3.20 11.17 4.08
N PRO A 177 -2.99 9.92 3.63
CA PRO A 177 -2.47 9.65 2.29
C PRO A 177 -3.29 10.33 1.17
N VAL A 178 -4.63 10.32 1.27
CA VAL A 178 -5.52 10.96 0.30
C VAL A 178 -5.42 12.48 0.35
N LEU A 179 -5.43 13.08 1.55
CA LEU A 179 -5.26 14.53 1.69
C LEU A 179 -3.89 14.99 1.19
N PHE A 180 -2.83 14.22 1.47
CA PHE A 180 -1.50 14.47 0.95
C PHE A 180 -1.47 14.37 -0.58
N GLY A 181 -2.09 13.34 -1.15
CA GLY A 181 -2.23 13.20 -2.60
C GLY A 181 -3.05 14.33 -3.26
N LEU A 182 -4.08 14.85 -2.59
CA LEU A 182 -4.79 16.04 -3.04
C LEU A 182 -3.90 17.29 -2.95
N GLY A 183 -3.11 17.43 -1.89
CA GLY A 183 -2.11 18.50 -1.76
C GLY A 183 -1.14 18.48 -2.93
N GLN A 184 -0.58 17.30 -3.23
CA GLN A 184 0.28 17.06 -4.38
C GLN A 184 -0.34 17.53 -5.70
N LEU A 185 -1.62 17.22 -5.92
CA LEU A 185 -2.36 17.69 -7.09
C LEU A 185 -2.47 19.22 -7.14
N PHE A 186 -2.83 19.87 -6.03
CA PHE A 186 -3.07 21.32 -6.02
C PHE A 186 -1.79 22.16 -6.08
N PHE A 187 -0.71 21.69 -5.47
CA PHE A 187 0.59 22.39 -5.48
C PHE A 187 1.45 22.04 -6.70
N GLY A 188 1.02 21.08 -7.53
CA GLY A 188 1.83 20.56 -8.62
C GLY A 188 3.07 19.80 -8.12
N GLU A 189 3.04 19.34 -6.87
CA GLU A 189 4.09 18.54 -6.26
C GLU A 189 3.85 17.07 -6.60
N GLY A 190 4.66 16.51 -7.48
CA GLY A 190 4.58 15.10 -7.83
C GLY A 190 5.95 14.55 -8.16
N LEU A 191 6.05 13.22 -8.23
CA LEU A 191 7.28 12.58 -8.69
C LEU A 191 7.35 12.66 -10.21
N ASP A 192 8.45 13.24 -10.68
CA ASP A 192 8.83 13.25 -12.08
C ASP A 192 9.69 12.00 -12.34
N THR A 193 9.07 10.92 -12.80
CA THR A 193 9.75 9.64 -13.06
C THR A 193 9.46 9.15 -14.47
N LEU A 194 10.51 8.76 -15.20
CA LEU A 194 10.42 8.04 -16.48
C LEU A 194 9.38 8.65 -17.45
N GLY A 195 9.53 9.94 -17.74
CA GLY A 195 8.69 10.67 -18.70
C GLY A 195 7.28 11.06 -18.21
N ALA A 196 6.89 10.71 -16.98
CA ALA A 196 5.63 11.16 -16.40
C ALA A 196 5.86 12.21 -15.32
N ARG A 197 5.58 13.47 -15.69
CA ARG A 197 5.63 14.61 -14.77
C ARG A 197 4.41 14.63 -13.85
N GLY A 198 4.60 14.93 -12.57
CA GLY A 198 3.52 15.18 -11.62
C GLY A 198 2.74 13.94 -11.16
N ARG A 199 3.41 12.78 -11.02
CA ARG A 199 2.76 11.58 -10.48
C ARG A 199 2.50 11.71 -8.99
N ILE A 200 1.25 11.48 -8.59
CA ILE A 200 0.84 11.53 -7.19
C ILE A 200 1.18 10.22 -6.49
N PHE A 201 1.74 10.30 -5.29
CA PHE A 201 2.12 9.13 -4.47
C PHE A 201 1.60 9.18 -3.03
N GLY A 202 0.89 10.24 -2.64
CA GLY A 202 0.42 10.40 -1.27
C GLY A 202 1.58 10.34 -0.28
N THR A 203 1.38 9.67 0.86
CA THR A 203 2.44 9.44 1.84
C THR A 203 3.25 8.16 1.60
N LEU A 204 2.92 7.35 0.58
CA LEU A 204 3.46 5.98 0.42
C LEU A 204 4.77 5.93 -0.37
N GLY A 205 5.42 7.07 -0.61
CA GLY A 205 6.76 7.17 -1.21
C GLY A 205 6.89 6.73 -2.67
N HIS A 206 5.89 6.05 -3.24
CA HIS A 206 5.88 5.58 -4.62
C HIS A 206 4.45 5.56 -5.22
N PRO A 207 4.23 6.08 -6.45
CA PRO A 207 2.89 6.17 -7.05
C PRO A 207 2.16 4.84 -7.17
N ASN A 208 2.87 3.76 -7.54
CA ASN A 208 2.28 2.43 -7.67
C ASN A 208 1.71 1.90 -6.36
N VAL A 209 2.43 2.06 -5.24
CA VAL A 209 1.98 1.58 -3.92
C VAL A 209 0.72 2.35 -3.52
N PHE A 210 0.68 3.66 -3.77
CA PHE A 210 -0.50 4.48 -3.56
C PHE A 210 -1.68 4.09 -4.44
N ALA A 211 -1.44 3.79 -5.72
CA ALA A 211 -2.48 3.34 -6.63
C ALA A 211 -3.13 2.03 -6.17
N PHE A 212 -2.35 1.03 -5.75
CA PHE A 212 -2.87 -0.23 -5.21
C PHE A 212 -3.61 -0.02 -3.89
N PHE A 213 -3.14 0.89 -3.05
CA PHE A 213 -3.83 1.29 -1.83
C PHE A 213 -5.19 1.93 -2.14
N LEU A 214 -5.26 2.89 -3.07
CA LEU A 214 -6.50 3.53 -3.53
C LEU A 214 -7.48 2.53 -4.16
N LEU A 215 -6.99 1.62 -5.00
CA LEU A 215 -7.82 0.54 -5.58
C LEU A 215 -8.42 -0.34 -4.48
N SER A 216 -7.61 -0.76 -3.50
CA SER A 216 -8.08 -1.55 -2.37
C SER A 216 -9.13 -0.82 -1.55
N LEU A 217 -8.91 0.48 -1.29
CA LEU A 217 -9.88 1.34 -0.60
C LEU A 217 -11.17 1.48 -1.38
N LEU A 218 -11.10 1.62 -2.71
CA LEU A 218 -12.28 1.72 -3.57
C LEU A 218 -13.13 0.46 -3.48
N ILE A 219 -12.49 -0.72 -3.51
CA ILE A 219 -13.17 -2.03 -3.36
C ILE A 219 -13.81 -2.17 -1.97
N ILE A 220 -13.09 -1.79 -0.91
CA ILE A 220 -13.60 -1.87 0.46
C ILE A 220 -14.76 -0.88 0.65
N HIS A 221 -14.58 0.38 0.23
CA HIS A 221 -15.58 1.44 0.36
C HIS A 221 -16.84 1.11 -0.42
N SER A 222 -16.71 0.56 -1.64
CA SER A 222 -17.86 0.15 -2.45
C SER A 222 -18.64 -1.02 -1.87
N HIS A 223 -17.94 -1.98 -1.27
CA HIS A 223 -18.60 -3.06 -0.58
C HIS A 223 -19.37 -2.58 0.66
N VAL A 224 -18.80 -1.67 1.45
CA VAL A 224 -19.45 -1.13 2.67
C VAL A 224 -20.58 -0.16 2.36
N SER A 225 -20.34 0.82 1.48
CA SER A 225 -21.26 1.94 1.24
C SER A 225 -22.30 1.67 0.15
N GLY A 226 -21.97 0.82 -0.83
CA GLY A 226 -22.84 0.51 -1.97
C GLY A 226 -23.50 -0.86 -1.85
N ILE A 227 -22.70 -1.92 -1.79
CA ILE A 227 -23.18 -3.30 -1.93
C ILE A 227 -23.98 -3.75 -0.71
N ARG A 228 -23.36 -3.69 0.49
CA ARG A 228 -24.01 -4.03 1.75
C ARG A 228 -24.76 -2.85 2.36
N SER A 229 -24.38 -1.62 2.02
CA SER A 229 -24.96 -0.37 2.53
C SER A 229 -25.11 -0.39 4.07
N VAL A 230 -24.01 -0.62 4.78
CA VAL A 230 -24.02 -0.74 6.25
C VAL A 230 -23.96 0.64 6.91
N GLY A 231 -24.72 0.84 7.99
CA GLY A 231 -24.62 2.04 8.82
C GLY A 231 -25.23 3.29 8.17
N PRO A 232 -24.59 4.48 8.30
CA PRO A 232 -25.15 5.74 7.83
C PRO A 232 -25.34 5.77 6.31
N TRP A 233 -24.50 5.04 5.57
CA TRP A 233 -24.49 5.00 4.09
C TRP A 233 -25.78 4.48 3.46
N ARG A 234 -26.65 3.79 4.22
CA ARG A 234 -27.96 3.35 3.73
C ARG A 234 -28.92 4.52 3.49
N LYS A 235 -28.77 5.62 4.21
CA LYS A 235 -29.67 6.77 4.10
C LYS A 235 -29.29 7.59 2.87
N ASN A 236 -30.28 7.92 2.04
CA ASN A 236 -30.08 8.73 0.83
C ASN A 236 -29.41 10.09 1.12
N LYS A 237 -29.54 10.60 2.36
CA LYS A 237 -28.84 11.79 2.86
C LYS A 237 -27.32 11.74 2.66
N TYR A 238 -26.69 10.57 2.69
CA TYR A 238 -25.24 10.42 2.54
C TYR A 238 -24.79 10.03 1.13
N LYS A 239 -25.71 9.99 0.16
CA LYS A 239 -25.41 9.64 -1.23
C LYS A 239 -24.34 10.55 -1.83
N HIS A 240 -24.49 11.86 -1.66
CA HIS A 240 -23.54 12.84 -2.21
C HIS A 240 -22.12 12.68 -1.65
N TYR A 241 -21.98 12.43 -0.34
CA TYR A 241 -20.67 12.21 0.27
C TYR A 241 -20.01 10.92 -0.23
N ARG A 242 -20.79 9.85 -0.37
CA ARG A 242 -20.30 8.59 -0.95
C ARG A 242 -19.82 8.79 -2.39
N ASP A 243 -20.63 9.46 -3.20
CA ASP A 243 -20.32 9.70 -4.60
C ASP A 243 -19.09 10.61 -4.74
N LEU A 244 -18.92 11.61 -3.86
CA LEU A 244 -17.71 12.43 -3.77
C LEU A 244 -16.47 11.61 -3.42
N ILE A 245 -16.56 10.66 -2.48
CA ILE A 245 -15.43 9.78 -2.12
C ILE A 245 -15.01 8.94 -3.33
N TYR A 246 -15.95 8.38 -4.10
CA TYR A 246 -15.61 7.67 -5.33
C TYR A 246 -14.89 8.55 -6.34
N VAL A 247 -15.39 9.76 -6.56
CA VAL A 247 -14.76 10.72 -7.49
C VAL A 247 -13.34 11.02 -7.06
N ILE A 248 -13.11 11.31 -5.77
CA ILE A 248 -11.77 11.59 -5.23
C ILE A 248 -10.85 10.39 -5.39
N LEU A 249 -11.29 9.19 -5.00
CA LEU A 249 -10.46 7.98 -5.09
C LEU A 249 -10.11 7.62 -6.54
N ILE A 250 -11.07 7.72 -7.47
CA ILE A 250 -10.85 7.45 -8.90
C ILE A 250 -9.94 8.52 -9.51
N LEU A 251 -10.16 9.80 -9.20
CA LEU A 251 -9.33 10.90 -9.67
C LEU A 251 -7.87 10.69 -9.25
N LEU A 252 -7.62 10.45 -7.95
CA LEU A 252 -6.27 10.19 -7.45
C LEU A 252 -5.67 8.92 -8.07
N LEU A 253 -6.45 7.85 -8.23
CA LEU A 253 -5.98 6.61 -8.85
C LEU A 253 -5.54 6.86 -10.28
N VAL A 254 -6.31 7.60 -11.08
CA VAL A 254 -5.92 7.96 -12.46
C VAL A 254 -4.65 8.80 -12.47
N LEU A 255 -4.51 9.75 -11.55
CA LEU A 255 -3.35 10.66 -11.45
C LEU A 255 -2.06 10.00 -10.90
N THR A 256 -2.11 8.75 -10.44
CA THR A 256 -0.89 7.96 -10.16
C THR A 256 -0.19 7.47 -11.44
N TYR A 257 -0.93 7.45 -12.56
CA TYR A 257 -0.52 6.89 -13.86
C TYR A 257 -0.11 5.41 -13.81
N THR A 258 -0.60 4.64 -12.85
CA THR A 258 -0.27 3.21 -12.72
C THR A 258 -1.21 2.33 -13.56
N ARG A 259 -0.80 1.96 -14.77
CA ARG A 259 -1.55 1.14 -15.75
C ARG A 259 -2.19 -0.12 -15.13
N VAL A 260 -1.43 -0.86 -14.31
CA VAL A 260 -1.91 -2.12 -13.68
C VAL A 260 -3.14 -1.89 -12.79
N THR A 261 -3.21 -0.75 -12.10
CA THR A 261 -4.35 -0.45 -11.22
C THR A 261 -5.59 0.00 -11.98
N ILE A 262 -5.42 0.61 -13.16
CA ILE A 262 -6.53 0.90 -14.08
C ILE A 262 -7.11 -0.41 -14.61
N VAL A 263 -6.26 -1.36 -15.01
CA VAL A 263 -6.71 -2.71 -15.40
C VAL A 263 -7.40 -3.41 -14.23
N GLY A 264 -6.85 -3.32 -13.01
CA GLY A 264 -7.49 -3.85 -11.80
C GLY A 264 -8.85 -3.22 -11.51
N LEU A 265 -8.99 -1.90 -11.71
CA LEU A 265 -10.25 -1.19 -11.60
C LEU A 265 -11.27 -1.67 -12.65
N LEU A 266 -10.87 -1.79 -13.91
CA LEU A 266 -11.72 -2.31 -14.98
C LEU A 266 -12.19 -3.74 -14.67
N LEU A 267 -11.28 -4.62 -14.26
CA LEU A 267 -11.61 -5.99 -13.85
C LEU A 267 -12.60 -6.00 -12.68
N TYR A 268 -12.36 -5.18 -11.66
CA TYR A 268 -13.29 -5.02 -10.53
C TYR A 268 -14.68 -4.56 -10.99
N LEU A 269 -14.76 -3.55 -11.87
CA LEU A 269 -16.02 -3.06 -12.44
C LEU A 269 -16.73 -4.10 -13.31
N VAL A 270 -15.99 -4.91 -14.08
CA VAL A 270 -16.54 -6.03 -14.86
C VAL A 270 -17.15 -7.06 -13.92
N ILE A 271 -16.41 -7.50 -12.89
CA ILE A 271 -16.92 -8.44 -11.88
C ILE A 271 -18.19 -7.86 -11.24
N LEU A 272 -18.14 -6.63 -10.74
CA LEU A 272 -19.29 -5.97 -10.11
C LEU A 272 -20.48 -5.83 -11.07
N GLY A 273 -20.22 -5.50 -12.33
CA GLY A 273 -21.19 -5.37 -13.41
C GLY A 273 -21.88 -6.68 -13.74
N VAL A 274 -21.11 -7.76 -13.95
CA VAL A 274 -21.63 -9.09 -14.25
C VAL A 274 -22.52 -9.61 -13.12
N TYR A 275 -22.09 -9.44 -11.86
CA TYR A 275 -22.82 -9.93 -10.69
C TYR A 275 -24.02 -9.07 -10.29
N ARG A 276 -23.97 -7.74 -10.44
CA ARG A 276 -24.98 -6.84 -9.87
C ARG A 276 -25.53 -5.77 -10.82
N TYR A 277 -24.73 -5.25 -11.75
CA TYR A 277 -25.10 -4.07 -12.56
C TYR A 277 -24.88 -4.29 -14.07
N ARG A 278 -25.49 -5.35 -14.64
CA ARG A 278 -25.22 -5.77 -16.03
C ARG A 278 -25.48 -4.67 -17.06
N ASN A 279 -26.56 -3.91 -16.92
CA ASN A 279 -26.90 -2.82 -17.85
C ASN A 279 -25.87 -1.67 -17.79
N LEU A 280 -25.40 -1.34 -16.58
CA LEU A 280 -24.36 -0.32 -16.40
C LEU A 280 -23.03 -0.79 -17.01
N LEU A 281 -22.70 -2.08 -16.86
CA LEU A 281 -21.51 -2.66 -17.47
C LEU A 281 -21.53 -2.50 -18.99
N TYR A 282 -22.63 -2.88 -19.66
CA TYR A 282 -22.76 -2.68 -21.10
C TYR A 282 -22.61 -1.22 -21.49
N THR A 283 -23.23 -0.30 -20.73
CA THR A 283 -23.13 1.13 -20.98
C THR A 283 -21.67 1.61 -20.88
N VAL A 284 -20.94 1.19 -19.84
CA VAL A 284 -19.53 1.55 -19.64
C VAL A 284 -18.64 0.96 -20.73
N LEU A 285 -18.79 -0.32 -21.07
CA LEU A 285 -17.99 -0.96 -22.12
C LEU A 285 -18.23 -0.35 -23.49
N VAL A 286 -19.50 -0.08 -23.85
CA VAL A 286 -19.86 0.61 -25.10
C VAL A 286 -19.30 2.04 -25.09
N SER A 287 -19.36 2.75 -23.96
CA SER A 287 -18.80 4.10 -23.85
C SER A 287 -17.28 4.11 -24.02
N ILE A 288 -16.56 3.16 -23.42
CA ILE A 288 -15.10 3.03 -23.57
C ILE A 288 -14.75 2.67 -25.01
N ALA A 289 -15.44 1.70 -25.62
CA ALA A 289 -15.21 1.31 -27.01
C ALA A 289 -15.49 2.47 -27.97
N THR A 290 -16.60 3.18 -27.77
CA THR A 290 -16.98 4.35 -28.58
C THR A 290 -15.96 5.47 -28.42
N PHE A 291 -15.54 5.76 -27.19
CA PHE A 291 -14.48 6.74 -26.92
C PHE A 291 -13.20 6.37 -27.65
N TYR A 292 -12.74 5.11 -27.55
CA TYR A 292 -11.53 4.64 -28.22
C TYR A 292 -11.61 4.75 -29.74
N LEU A 293 -12.75 4.37 -30.34
CA LEU A 293 -12.97 4.45 -31.78
C LEU A 293 -13.02 5.88 -32.30
N ILE A 294 -13.58 6.81 -31.53
CA ILE A 294 -13.67 8.23 -31.89
C ILE A 294 -12.36 8.97 -31.61
N PHE A 295 -11.62 8.55 -30.59
CA PHE A 295 -10.44 9.26 -30.11
C PHE A 295 -9.37 9.46 -31.20
N PHE A 296 -8.98 8.39 -31.92
CA PHE A 296 -7.91 8.50 -32.93
C PHE A 296 -8.28 9.41 -34.11
N PRO A 297 -9.44 9.23 -34.78
CA PRO A 297 -9.86 10.16 -35.84
C PRO A 297 -9.95 11.61 -35.39
N VAL A 298 -10.43 11.85 -34.16
CA VAL A 298 -10.53 13.21 -33.60
C VAL A 298 -9.15 13.80 -33.30
N ASN A 299 -8.24 12.99 -32.75
CA ASN A 299 -6.86 13.41 -32.48
C ASN A 299 -6.13 13.76 -33.78
N ASP A 300 -6.24 12.91 -34.81
CA ASP A 300 -5.64 13.15 -36.13
C ASP A 300 -6.19 14.43 -36.79
N ALA A 301 -7.51 14.63 -36.72
CA ALA A 301 -8.16 15.84 -37.22
C ALA A 301 -7.67 17.08 -36.47
N LEU A 302 -7.64 17.05 -35.14
CA LEU A 302 -7.13 18.15 -34.31
C LEU A 302 -5.68 18.49 -34.67
N ARG A 303 -4.83 17.47 -34.76
CA ARG A 303 -3.42 17.63 -35.14
C ARG A 303 -3.27 18.27 -36.52
N SER A 304 -4.10 17.90 -37.49
CA SER A 304 -4.05 18.46 -38.85
C SER A 304 -4.53 19.92 -38.93
N ILE A 305 -5.49 20.32 -38.10
CA ILE A 305 -6.12 21.65 -38.15
C ILE A 305 -5.38 22.66 -37.28
N THR A 306 -5.02 22.26 -36.06
CA THR A 306 -4.48 23.19 -35.04
C THR A 306 -3.00 22.96 -34.77
N GLY A 307 -2.44 21.83 -35.19
CA GLY A 307 -1.08 21.42 -34.82
C GLY A 307 -0.94 20.89 -33.40
N ILE A 308 -2.02 20.84 -32.62
CA ILE A 308 -2.02 20.35 -31.23
C ILE A 308 -2.30 18.84 -31.24
N SER A 309 -1.43 18.04 -30.60
CA SER A 309 -1.67 16.61 -30.40
C SER A 309 -2.28 16.37 -29.01
N LEU A 310 -3.35 15.59 -28.93
CA LEU A 310 -3.87 15.13 -27.63
C LEU A 310 -2.87 14.19 -26.95
N ASP A 311 -1.98 13.56 -27.70
CA ASP A 311 -0.92 12.71 -27.15
C ASP A 311 0.12 13.52 -26.35
N ASP A 312 0.17 14.85 -26.49
CA ASP A 312 1.04 15.70 -25.67
C ASP A 312 0.52 15.82 -24.22
N ILE A 313 -0.74 15.42 -23.96
CA ILE A 313 -1.32 15.41 -22.63
C ILE A 313 -0.82 14.16 -21.89
N PRO A 314 -0.11 14.28 -20.75
CA PRO A 314 0.54 13.14 -20.08
C PRO A 314 -0.38 11.96 -19.74
N ILE A 315 -1.63 12.24 -19.36
CA ILE A 315 -2.66 11.22 -19.08
C ILE A 315 -2.99 10.42 -20.34
N ILE A 316 -3.15 11.13 -21.46
CA ILE A 316 -3.53 10.54 -22.74
C ILE A 316 -2.36 9.75 -23.29
N ALA A 317 -1.16 10.35 -23.33
CA ALA A 317 0.08 9.68 -23.69
C ALA A 317 0.22 8.33 -22.98
N ARG A 318 0.00 8.28 -21.67
CA ARG A 318 0.15 7.01 -20.93
C ARG A 318 -0.83 5.91 -21.34
N ILE A 319 -1.98 6.26 -21.89
CA ILE A 319 -3.01 5.33 -22.39
C ILE A 319 -2.83 5.03 -23.88
N THR A 320 -2.35 5.98 -24.69
CA THR A 320 -2.30 5.90 -26.16
C THR A 320 -0.91 5.60 -26.72
N GLU A 321 0.15 6.01 -26.03
CA GLU A 321 1.52 5.94 -26.49
C GLU A 321 2.00 4.49 -26.54
N ARG A 322 2.44 4.10 -27.75
CA ARG A 322 3.00 2.78 -28.08
C ARG A 322 4.53 2.79 -28.16
N ASN A 323 5.20 3.85 -27.69
CA ASN A 323 6.65 3.98 -27.81
C ASN A 323 7.43 2.92 -27.01
N GLU A 324 8.50 2.42 -27.62
CA GLU A 324 9.39 1.37 -27.11
C GLU A 324 10.09 1.78 -25.79
N ASP A 325 10.42 3.06 -25.61
CA ASP A 325 11.01 3.60 -24.37
C ASP A 325 10.01 3.69 -23.19
N ALA A 326 8.71 3.63 -23.48
CA ALA A 326 7.64 3.60 -22.47
C ALA A 326 7.12 2.17 -22.22
N ASP A 327 7.71 1.17 -22.87
CA ASP A 327 7.25 -0.20 -22.77
C ASP A 327 7.84 -0.89 -21.54
N SER A 328 7.18 -0.67 -20.40
CA SER A 328 7.46 -1.39 -19.16
C SER A 328 7.52 -2.92 -19.33
N ILE A 329 6.96 -3.45 -20.42
CA ILE A 329 7.05 -4.87 -20.77
C ILE A 329 8.42 -5.21 -21.35
N SER A 330 8.92 -4.44 -22.33
CA SER A 330 10.25 -4.68 -22.92
C SER A 330 11.34 -4.59 -21.86
N TRP A 331 11.28 -3.56 -20.99
CA TRP A 331 12.20 -3.43 -19.86
C TRP A 331 12.06 -4.58 -18.84
N ARG A 332 10.84 -5.04 -18.54
CA ARG A 332 10.67 -6.22 -17.66
C ARG A 332 11.21 -7.50 -18.30
N LEU A 333 11.09 -7.63 -19.62
CA LEU A 333 11.64 -8.77 -20.36
C LEU A 333 13.17 -8.71 -20.36
N SER A 334 13.78 -7.54 -20.59
CA SER A 334 15.24 -7.40 -20.53
C SER A 334 15.77 -7.68 -19.12
N VAL A 335 15.13 -7.14 -18.09
CA VAL A 335 15.46 -7.43 -16.68
C VAL A 335 15.31 -8.93 -16.40
N ALA A 336 14.25 -9.58 -16.89
CA ALA A 336 14.04 -11.02 -16.73
C ALA A 336 15.10 -11.86 -17.46
N GLU A 337 15.51 -11.46 -18.66
CA GLU A 337 16.56 -12.14 -19.45
C GLU A 337 17.92 -12.06 -18.76
N GLU A 338 18.30 -10.88 -18.26
CA GLU A 338 19.52 -10.72 -17.47
C GLU A 338 19.44 -11.49 -16.15
N ALA A 339 18.31 -11.39 -15.45
CA ALA A 339 18.02 -12.15 -14.23
C ALA A 339 18.15 -13.67 -14.43
N LEU A 340 17.73 -14.20 -15.58
CA LEU A 340 17.84 -15.63 -15.90
C LEU A 340 19.30 -16.12 -15.88
N THR A 341 20.26 -15.27 -16.26
CA THR A 341 21.68 -15.65 -16.19
C THR A 341 22.13 -15.84 -14.74
N LEU A 342 21.65 -15.00 -13.82
CA LEU A 342 21.92 -15.10 -12.39
C LEU A 342 21.23 -16.31 -11.76
N ILE A 343 19.99 -16.59 -12.15
CA ILE A 343 19.26 -17.80 -11.72
C ILE A 343 20.02 -19.06 -12.10
N ARG A 344 20.65 -19.11 -13.28
CA ARG A 344 21.45 -20.28 -13.71
C ARG A 344 22.68 -20.52 -12.84
N VAL A 345 23.24 -19.49 -12.20
CA VAL A 345 24.39 -19.63 -11.30
C VAL A 345 23.97 -20.25 -9.96
N ARG A 346 22.79 -19.88 -9.43
CA ARG A 346 22.27 -20.38 -8.14
C ARG A 346 20.80 -20.82 -8.23
N PRO A 347 20.47 -21.89 -8.99
CA PRO A 347 19.09 -22.22 -9.37
C PRO A 347 18.23 -22.83 -8.25
N LEU A 348 18.81 -23.22 -7.12
CA LEU A 348 18.07 -23.79 -5.99
C LEU A 348 17.90 -22.81 -4.85
N LEU A 349 19.01 -22.18 -4.44
CA LEU A 349 19.04 -21.31 -3.26
C LEU A 349 18.87 -19.83 -3.63
N GLY A 350 19.21 -19.40 -4.85
CA GLY A 350 19.25 -17.98 -5.19
C GLY A 350 20.33 -17.23 -4.41
N TYR A 351 20.06 -15.97 -4.08
CA TYR A 351 21.04 -15.07 -3.44
C TYR A 351 20.60 -14.51 -2.08
N GLY A 352 19.45 -14.96 -1.57
CA GLY A 352 18.84 -14.50 -0.32
C GLY A 352 17.54 -13.72 -0.58
N TYR A 353 16.56 -13.82 0.32
CA TYR A 353 15.34 -13.03 0.18
C TYR A 353 15.67 -11.53 0.31
N GLY A 354 15.15 -10.67 -0.57
CA GLY A 354 15.41 -9.23 -0.54
C GLY A 354 16.85 -8.81 -0.91
N SER A 355 17.65 -9.68 -1.53
CA SER A 355 18.99 -9.30 -2.04
C SER A 355 18.99 -8.71 -3.44
N PHE A 356 17.85 -8.72 -4.13
CA PHE A 356 17.70 -8.30 -5.52
C PHE A 356 18.47 -7.02 -5.87
N GLU A 357 18.26 -5.93 -5.13
CA GLU A 357 18.90 -4.64 -5.43
C GLU A 357 20.43 -4.73 -5.41
N THR A 358 20.99 -5.48 -4.45
CA THR A 358 22.45 -5.65 -4.31
C THR A 358 23.02 -6.50 -5.44
N VAL A 359 22.33 -7.61 -5.76
CA VAL A 359 22.76 -8.54 -6.80
C VAL A 359 22.58 -7.91 -8.20
N TRP A 360 21.45 -7.25 -8.44
CA TRP A 360 21.18 -6.55 -9.68
C TRP A 360 22.19 -5.44 -9.94
N LYS A 361 22.44 -4.57 -8.96
CA LYS A 361 23.40 -3.47 -9.09
C LYS A 361 24.83 -3.93 -9.41
N THR A 362 25.20 -5.14 -8.99
CA THR A 362 26.55 -5.70 -9.22
C THR A 362 26.66 -6.52 -10.50
N ASN A 363 25.54 -6.93 -11.11
CA ASN A 363 25.54 -7.85 -12.25
C ASN A 363 24.77 -7.35 -13.50
N ARG A 364 24.04 -6.24 -13.40
CA ARG A 364 23.30 -5.65 -14.53
C ARG A 364 24.24 -5.18 -15.63
N SER A 365 23.79 -5.22 -16.88
CA SER A 365 24.54 -4.72 -18.02
C SER A 365 24.65 -3.17 -18.03
N GLU A 366 25.59 -2.64 -18.81
CA GLU A 366 25.75 -1.19 -19.03
C GLU A 366 24.45 -0.52 -19.52
N LEU A 367 23.60 -1.27 -20.24
CA LEU A 367 22.31 -0.79 -20.74
C LEU A 367 21.32 -0.44 -19.62
N HIS A 368 21.52 -0.95 -18.40
CA HIS A 368 20.66 -0.71 -17.24
C HIS A 368 21.41 0.04 -16.11
N GLU A 369 22.55 0.68 -16.38
CA GLU A 369 23.28 1.43 -15.36
C GLU A 369 22.50 2.62 -14.79
N TRP A 370 21.65 3.24 -15.61
CA TRP A 370 20.79 4.36 -15.25
C TRP A 370 19.55 3.95 -14.44
N ASP A 371 19.32 2.64 -14.30
CA ASP A 371 18.12 2.09 -13.67
C ASP A 371 18.28 2.02 -12.14
N ASP A 372 18.01 3.14 -11.45
CA ASP A 372 17.86 3.14 -10.00
C ASP A 372 16.48 2.58 -9.56
N SER A 373 15.63 2.14 -10.50
CA SER A 373 14.29 1.60 -10.22
C SER A 373 14.28 0.10 -9.87
N ALA A 374 15.44 -0.43 -9.47
CA ALA A 374 15.62 -1.80 -8.98
C ALA A 374 14.90 -2.11 -7.64
N GLU A 375 13.90 -1.31 -7.26
CA GLU A 375 12.97 -1.63 -6.18
C GLU A 375 12.07 -2.81 -6.61
N ALA A 376 12.57 -4.01 -6.34
CA ALA A 376 11.85 -5.28 -6.21
C ALA A 376 10.92 -5.68 -7.38
N HIS A 377 11.53 -6.23 -8.44
CA HIS A 377 10.80 -7.02 -9.43
C HIS A 377 11.06 -8.52 -9.35
N ASN A 378 12.04 -8.98 -8.55
CA ASN A 378 12.29 -10.40 -8.35
C ASN A 378 12.95 -10.71 -7.00
N GLU A 379 12.17 -11.10 -5.99
CA GLU A 379 12.63 -11.45 -4.63
C GLU A 379 13.41 -12.79 -4.53
N TYR A 380 13.52 -13.52 -5.65
CA TYR A 380 14.28 -14.78 -5.75
C TYR A 380 15.78 -14.55 -6.02
N LEU A 381 16.11 -13.41 -6.62
CA LEU A 381 17.46 -12.88 -6.78
C LEU A 381 17.76 -11.90 -5.64
#